data_AF-A0A429EPQ8-F1
#
_entry.id   AF-A0A429EPQ8-F1
#
_cell.length_a   1.000
_cell.length_b   1.000
_cell.length_c   1.000
_cell.angle_alpha   90.00
_cell.angle_beta   90.00
_cell.angle_gamma   90.00
#
_symmetry.space_group_name_H-M   'P 1'
#
loop_
_entity.id
_entity.type
_entity.pdbx_description
1 polymer ?
#
loop_
_entity_poly.entity_id
_entity_poly.type
_entity_poly.pdbx_seq_one_letter_code
_entity_poly.pdbx_strand_id
1 'polypeptide(L)'
;HLFDRLADLRGVCEVARRRGLTVLEDSAEAIGMRLDGTHAGLVGAGGVLSFFPSKTLGAIGDAGALLTDDDDIAETARALRHHGRAGRTLDHFPGIANPTVLSGCNSKMDDLQAAVLLAKLAGLDAGIARRSELATRYDARLLALPLYPDLSDADADRVCDEVAGFYRGRPG
;
A
#
# COMPACT_ATOMS: atom_id res chain seq x y z
N HIS A 1 -0.97 4.96 -3.86
CA HIS A 1 -1.85 3.93 -4.43
C HIS A 1 -3.15 3.90 -3.66
N LEU A 2 -4.29 3.68 -4.31
CA LEU A 2 -5.59 3.77 -3.63
C LEU A 2 -6.46 2.55 -3.95
N PHE A 3 -7.06 1.96 -2.92
CA PHE A 3 -7.91 0.79 -2.99
C PHE A 3 -7.23 -0.40 -3.69
N ASP A 4 -7.70 -0.77 -4.88
CA ASP A 4 -7.21 -1.85 -5.72
C ASP A 4 -6.43 -1.34 -6.94
N ARG A 5 -6.14 -0.03 -7.02
CA ARG A 5 -5.51 0.61 -8.18
C ARG A 5 -4.13 1.20 -7.86
N LEU A 6 -3.17 0.83 -8.71
CA LEU A 6 -1.90 1.53 -8.80
C LEU A 6 -2.09 2.90 -9.46
N ALA A 7 -1.33 3.90 -8.99
CA ALA A 7 -1.16 5.13 -9.74
C ALA A 7 -0.43 4.85 -11.07
N ASP A 8 -0.59 5.72 -12.07
CA ASP A 8 0.21 5.65 -13.30
C ASP A 8 1.67 6.05 -13.02
N LEU A 9 2.42 5.12 -12.44
CA LEU A 9 3.81 5.36 -12.07
C LEU A 9 4.71 5.53 -13.30
N ARG A 10 4.35 4.98 -14.46
CA ARG A 10 5.12 5.20 -15.69
C ARG A 10 5.07 6.68 -16.07
N GLY A 11 3.88 7.25 -16.15
CA GLY A 11 3.70 8.68 -16.44
C GLY A 11 4.29 9.57 -15.35
N VAL A 12 4.07 9.24 -14.07
CA VAL A 12 4.61 9.99 -12.93
C VAL A 12 6.14 10.00 -12.93
N CYS A 13 6.79 8.84 -13.10
CA CYS A 13 8.25 8.74 -13.13
C CYS A 13 8.85 9.47 -14.34
N GLU A 14 8.19 9.43 -15.50
CA GLU A 14 8.64 10.19 -16.68
C GLU A 14 8.66 11.70 -16.40
N VAL A 15 7.59 12.23 -15.81
CA VAL A 15 7.51 13.65 -15.42
C VAL A 15 8.55 13.99 -14.37
N ALA A 16 8.67 13.17 -13.32
CA ALA A 16 9.61 13.38 -12.23
C ALA A 16 11.05 13.44 -12.73
N ARG A 17 11.45 12.51 -13.60
CA ARG A 17 12.79 12.48 -14.22
C ARG A 17 13.08 13.76 -15.01
N ARG A 18 12.13 14.26 -15.81
CA ARG A 18 12.30 15.51 -16.57
C ARG A 18 12.47 16.74 -15.69
N ARG A 19 11.98 16.68 -14.45
CA ARG A 19 12.00 17.79 -13.48
C ARG A 19 13.05 17.63 -12.39
N GLY A 20 13.82 16.54 -12.39
CA GLY A 20 14.78 16.22 -11.32
C GLY A 20 14.11 15.99 -9.97
N LEU A 21 12.90 15.42 -9.97
CA LEU A 21 12.13 15.13 -8.75
C LEU A 21 12.27 13.67 -8.35
N THR A 22 12.24 13.43 -7.03
CA THR A 22 12.19 12.08 -6.45
C THR A 22 10.74 11.60 -6.36
N VAL A 23 10.49 10.35 -6.74
CA VAL A 23 9.19 9.69 -6.57
C VAL A 23 9.27 8.79 -5.34
N LEU A 24 8.35 9.02 -4.40
CA LEU A 24 8.12 8.17 -3.24
C LEU A 24 6.69 7.64 -3.31
N GLU A 25 6.52 6.33 -3.20
CA GLU A 25 5.22 5.69 -3.28
C GLU A 25 4.56 5.61 -1.89
N ASP A 26 3.37 6.19 -1.74
CA ASP A 26 2.47 5.78 -0.66
C ASP A 26 1.80 4.45 -1.03
N SER A 27 2.34 3.36 -0.48
CA SER A 27 1.92 1.98 -0.69
C SER A 27 1.14 1.42 0.51
N ALA A 28 0.55 2.29 1.34
CA ALA A 28 -0.22 1.88 2.51
C ALA A 28 -1.35 0.88 2.21
N GLU A 29 -1.87 0.87 0.99
CA GLU A 29 -2.93 -0.04 0.51
C GLU A 29 -2.46 -1.04 -0.55
N ALA A 30 -1.18 -1.00 -0.93
CA ALA A 30 -0.68 -1.68 -2.13
C ALA A 30 0.16 -2.92 -1.84
N ILE A 31 0.10 -3.47 -0.62
CA ILE A 31 0.79 -4.71 -0.31
C ILE A 31 0.35 -5.83 -1.27
N GLY A 32 1.30 -6.41 -1.99
CA GLY A 32 1.08 -7.44 -3.00
C GLY A 32 0.70 -6.94 -4.40
N MET A 33 0.51 -5.63 -4.60
CA MET A 33 0.36 -5.06 -5.95
C MET A 33 1.70 -4.97 -6.67
N ARG A 34 1.68 -5.10 -8.00
CA ARG A 34 2.88 -5.06 -8.83
C ARG A 34 2.67 -4.27 -10.12
N LEU A 35 3.69 -3.50 -10.52
CA LEU A 35 3.81 -2.91 -11.84
C LEU A 35 4.94 -3.63 -12.58
N ASP A 36 4.63 -4.29 -13.70
CA ASP A 36 5.62 -4.99 -14.54
C ASP A 36 6.50 -6.00 -13.75
N GLY A 37 5.93 -6.61 -12.71
CA GLY A 37 6.63 -7.54 -11.81
C GLY A 37 7.27 -6.88 -10.59
N THR A 38 7.53 -5.58 -10.61
CA THR A 38 8.07 -4.81 -9.48
C THR A 38 6.99 -4.53 -8.44
N HIS A 39 7.29 -4.75 -7.16
CA HIS A 39 6.35 -4.50 -6.06
C HIS A 39 6.02 -3.00 -5.93
N ALA A 40 4.77 -2.67 -5.62
CA ALA A 40 4.36 -1.30 -5.31
C ALA A 40 5.10 -0.78 -4.06
N GLY A 41 5.88 0.27 -4.21
CA GLY A 41 6.85 0.73 -3.23
C GLY A 41 8.32 0.54 -3.64
N LEU A 42 8.60 0.01 -4.84
CA LEU A 42 9.95 -0.18 -5.38
C LEU A 42 10.14 0.34 -6.81
N VAL A 43 9.20 1.12 -7.37
CA VAL A 43 9.31 1.66 -8.74
C VAL A 43 10.06 3.01 -8.75
N GLY A 44 10.00 3.77 -7.66
CA GLY A 44 10.72 5.03 -7.46
C GLY A 44 11.94 4.90 -6.53
N ALA A 45 12.16 5.90 -5.68
CA ALA A 45 13.18 5.84 -4.63
C ALA A 45 12.79 4.88 -3.49
N GLY A 46 11.56 4.38 -3.51
CA GLY A 46 10.99 3.51 -2.49
C GLY A 46 9.54 3.85 -2.20
N GLY A 47 9.03 3.30 -1.11
CA GLY A 47 7.69 3.57 -0.65
C GLY A 47 7.46 3.16 0.80
N VAL A 48 6.26 3.44 1.27
CA VAL A 48 5.85 3.13 2.64
C VAL A 48 4.67 2.18 2.66
N LEU A 49 4.69 1.24 3.59
CA LEU A 49 3.60 0.32 3.88
C LEU A 49 2.97 0.68 5.22
N SER A 50 1.65 0.50 5.29
CA SER A 50 0.89 0.54 6.54
C SER A 50 0.42 -0.86 6.87
N PHE A 51 0.55 -1.23 8.13
CA PHE A 51 0.04 -2.47 8.68
C PHE A 51 -1.04 -2.20 9.74
N PHE A 52 -1.77 -1.08 9.63
CA PHE A 52 -2.93 -0.84 10.47
C PHE A 52 -3.89 -2.03 10.39
N PRO A 53 -4.61 -2.42 11.47
CA PRO A 53 -5.29 -3.72 11.54
C PRO A 53 -6.28 -4.02 10.41
N SER A 54 -6.88 -3.01 9.78
CA SER A 54 -7.81 -3.16 8.65
C SER A 54 -7.14 -3.33 7.28
N LYS A 55 -5.83 -3.11 7.16
CA LYS A 55 -5.08 -3.27 5.90
C LYS A 55 -5.05 -4.74 5.46
N THR A 56 -4.78 -4.97 4.18
CA THR A 56 -4.73 -6.31 3.58
C THR A 56 -3.80 -7.26 4.37
N LEU A 57 -2.64 -6.75 4.80
CA LEU A 57 -1.77 -7.38 5.78
C LEU A 57 -1.75 -6.53 7.06
N GLY A 58 -2.74 -6.71 7.94
CA GLY A 58 -2.86 -5.93 9.19
C GLY A 58 -2.12 -6.56 10.37
N ALA A 59 -1.45 -5.73 11.17
CA ALA A 59 -0.92 -6.09 12.49
C ALA A 59 -2.07 -6.13 13.54
N ILE A 60 -1.74 -6.15 14.83
CA ILE A 60 -2.71 -6.03 15.95
C ILE A 60 -2.68 -4.64 16.60
N GLY A 61 -2.07 -3.66 15.95
CA GLY A 61 -1.98 -2.26 16.37
C GLY A 61 -1.34 -1.42 15.26
N ASP A 62 -0.75 -0.28 15.62
CA ASP A 62 -0.04 0.57 14.68
C ASP A 62 1.31 -0.03 14.29
N ALA A 63 1.53 -0.18 12.99
CA ALA A 63 2.76 -0.69 12.41
C ALA A 63 2.91 -0.20 10.97
N GLY A 64 4.16 -0.06 10.51
CA GLY A 64 4.48 0.31 9.14
C GLY A 64 5.90 -0.10 8.77
N ALA A 65 6.21 0.01 7.47
CA ALA A 65 7.55 -0.26 6.95
C ALA A 65 7.90 0.71 5.83
N LEU A 66 9.19 0.90 5.62
CA LEU A 66 9.76 1.55 4.44
C LEU A 66 10.37 0.47 3.54
N LEU A 67 10.12 0.58 2.24
CA LEU A 67 10.71 -0.22 1.18
C LEU A 67 11.62 0.68 0.36
N THR A 68 12.82 0.21 0.04
CA THR A 68 13.75 0.88 -0.89
C THR A 68 14.84 -0.11 -1.28
N ASP A 69 15.37 0.05 -2.50
CA ASP A 69 16.60 -0.62 -2.98
C ASP A 69 17.82 0.32 -2.90
N ASP A 70 17.64 1.54 -2.38
CA ASP A 70 18.70 2.54 -2.19
C ASP A 70 19.30 2.41 -0.78
N ASP A 71 20.57 2.01 -0.70
CA ASP A 71 21.29 1.80 0.56
C ASP A 71 21.39 3.08 1.40
N ASP A 72 21.52 4.26 0.78
CA ASP A 72 21.62 5.53 1.49
C ASP A 72 20.28 5.91 2.13
N ILE A 73 19.17 5.68 1.41
CA ILE A 73 17.82 5.85 1.97
C ILE A 73 17.59 4.84 3.09
N ALA A 74 17.99 3.58 2.91
CA ALA A 74 17.82 2.53 3.92
C ALA A 74 18.59 2.85 5.21
N GLU A 75 19.85 3.27 5.11
CA GLU A 75 20.68 3.65 6.26
C GLU A 75 20.14 4.91 6.96
N THR A 76 19.73 5.91 6.18
CA THR A 76 19.12 7.14 6.73
C THR A 76 17.83 6.83 7.47
N ALA A 77 16.95 6.02 6.89
CA ALA A 77 15.69 5.61 7.52
C ALA A 77 15.92 4.78 8.80
N ARG A 78 16.92 3.89 8.81
CA ARG A 78 17.34 3.12 10.00
C ARG A 78 17.77 4.03 11.14
N ALA A 79 18.55 5.07 10.85
CA ALA A 79 18.96 6.05 11.85
C ALA A 79 17.75 6.88 12.33
N LEU A 80 16.97 7.45 11.42
CA LEU A 80 15.84 8.33 11.75
C LEU A 80 14.80 7.64 12.63
N ARG A 81 14.44 6.38 12.38
CA ARG A 81 13.47 5.62 13.20
C ARG A 81 13.97 5.31 14.62
N HIS A 82 15.26 5.50 14.87
CA HIS A 82 15.94 5.18 16.13
C HIS A 82 16.71 6.39 16.68
N HIS A 83 16.00 7.50 16.88
CA HIS A 83 16.53 8.75 17.46
C HIS A 83 17.74 9.33 16.71
N GLY A 84 17.86 9.05 15.41
CA GLY A 84 18.97 9.54 14.58
C GLY A 84 20.32 8.89 14.86
N ARG A 85 20.34 7.73 15.54
CA ARG A 85 21.58 6.99 15.85
C ARG A 85 22.02 6.19 14.63
N ALA A 86 23.20 6.49 14.11
CA ALA A 86 23.80 5.73 12.99
C ALA A 86 24.36 4.37 13.46
N GLY A 87 24.52 3.43 12.53
CA GLY A 87 25.11 2.12 12.79
C GLY A 87 24.16 1.08 13.39
N ARG A 88 24.58 -0.19 13.35
CA ARG A 88 23.77 -1.32 13.83
C ARG A 88 23.75 -1.37 15.35
N THR A 89 22.57 -1.58 15.94
CA THR A 89 22.43 -2.02 17.33
C THR A 89 22.78 -3.51 17.37
N LEU A 90 24.06 -3.84 17.57
CA LEU A 90 24.50 -5.23 17.77
C LEU A 90 24.61 -5.53 19.27
N ASP A 91 24.59 -6.83 19.58
CA ASP A 91 24.43 -7.50 20.89
C ASP A 91 25.51 -7.18 21.96
N HIS A 92 26.27 -6.10 21.79
CA HIS A 92 27.40 -5.70 22.61
C HIS A 92 27.09 -4.39 23.36
N PHE A 93 26.53 -4.51 24.57
CA PHE A 93 26.15 -3.39 25.46
C PHE A 93 27.19 -2.25 25.60
N PRO A 94 28.51 -2.51 25.68
CA PRO A 94 29.51 -1.43 25.74
C PRO A 94 29.66 -0.60 24.45
N GLY A 95 29.15 -1.09 23.31
CA GLY A 95 29.19 -0.41 22.00
C GLY A 95 27.87 0.25 21.59
N ILE A 96 26.86 0.30 22.47
CA ILE A 96 25.48 0.78 22.15
C ILE A 96 25.36 2.32 22.16
N ALA A 97 26.41 3.04 22.55
CA ALA A 97 26.45 4.50 22.49
C ALA A 97 26.80 5.01 21.08
N ASN A 98 26.01 4.65 20.08
CA ASN A 98 26.15 5.24 18.75
C ASN A 98 25.74 6.73 18.84
N PRO A 99 26.54 7.64 18.26
CA PRO A 99 26.20 9.06 18.26
C PRO A 99 24.91 9.29 17.49
N THR A 100 24.08 10.18 18.02
CA THR A 100 22.99 10.76 17.26
C THR A 100 23.59 11.74 16.26
N VAL A 101 23.53 11.40 14.98
CA VAL A 101 24.09 12.19 13.87
C VAL A 101 23.01 12.91 13.07
N LEU A 102 21.75 12.54 13.27
CA LEU A 102 20.57 13.13 12.64
C LEU A 102 19.50 13.48 13.69
N SER A 103 18.58 14.39 13.40
CA SER A 103 17.38 14.57 14.21
C SER A 103 16.35 13.52 13.83
N GLY A 104 16.18 12.49 14.66
CA GLY A 104 15.24 11.38 14.43
C GLY A 104 14.18 11.23 15.53
N CYS A 105 13.35 10.21 15.41
CA CYS A 105 12.27 9.88 16.35
C CYS A 105 12.35 8.41 16.80
N ASN A 106 11.46 8.01 17.73
CA ASN A 106 11.23 6.59 18.01
C ASN A 106 10.05 6.11 17.17
N SER A 107 10.33 5.37 16.11
CA SER A 107 9.30 4.83 15.19
C SER A 107 9.62 3.38 14.81
N LYS A 108 10.10 2.62 15.79
CA LYS A 108 10.33 1.17 15.64
C LYS A 108 9.00 0.44 15.70
N MET A 109 8.90 -0.64 14.94
CA MET A 109 7.82 -1.61 15.08
C MET A 109 8.12 -2.53 16.28
N ASP A 110 7.10 -2.83 17.08
CA ASP A 110 7.24 -3.79 18.18
C ASP A 110 7.40 -5.22 17.64
N ASP A 111 8.20 -6.04 18.34
CA ASP A 111 8.42 -7.44 17.99
C ASP A 111 7.12 -8.27 17.97
N LEU A 112 6.15 -7.93 18.84
CA LEU A 112 4.82 -8.55 18.83
C LEU A 112 4.06 -8.28 17.53
N GLN A 113 4.13 -7.05 17.01
CA GLN A 113 3.50 -6.70 15.73
C GLN A 113 4.21 -7.45 14.59
N ALA A 114 5.54 -7.49 14.59
CA ALA A 114 6.33 -8.20 13.59
C ALA A 114 6.01 -9.72 13.58
N ALA A 115 5.89 -10.35 14.76
CA ALA A 115 5.56 -11.77 14.86
C ALA A 115 4.16 -12.09 14.28
N VAL A 116 3.16 -11.26 14.56
CA VAL A 116 1.83 -11.39 13.96
C VAL A 116 1.89 -11.23 12.45
N LEU A 117 2.62 -10.21 11.96
CA LEU A 117 2.75 -9.95 10.54
C LEU A 117 3.41 -11.11 9.81
N LEU A 118 4.49 -11.68 10.36
CA LEU A 118 5.17 -12.86 9.81
C LEU A 118 4.22 -14.06 9.71
N ALA A 119 3.41 -14.31 10.74
CA ALA A 119 2.43 -15.41 10.72
C ALA A 119 1.35 -15.19 9.63
N LYS A 120 0.88 -13.95 9.45
CA LYS A 120 -0.12 -13.60 8.43
C LYS A 120 0.46 -13.55 7.01
N LEU A 121 1.74 -13.19 6.87
CA LEU A 121 2.41 -13.04 5.58
C LEU A 121 2.39 -14.33 4.76
N ALA A 122 2.50 -15.49 5.42
CA ALA A 122 2.40 -16.80 4.77
C ALA A 122 1.06 -17.04 4.04
N GLY A 123 -0.02 -16.39 4.48
CA GLY A 123 -1.35 -16.48 3.86
C GLY A 123 -1.73 -15.29 2.97
N LEU A 124 -0.81 -14.34 2.76
CA LEU A 124 -1.10 -13.08 2.09
C LEU A 124 -1.62 -13.29 0.66
N ASP A 125 -0.91 -14.06 -0.16
CA ASP A 125 -1.26 -14.26 -1.57
C ASP A 125 -2.63 -14.94 -1.73
N ALA A 126 -2.92 -15.95 -0.89
CA ALA A 126 -4.23 -16.58 -0.85
C ALA A 126 -5.34 -15.59 -0.43
N GLY A 127 -5.05 -14.73 0.56
CA GLY A 127 -5.96 -13.67 0.98
C GLY A 127 -6.24 -12.63 -0.11
N ILE A 128 -5.21 -12.22 -0.86
CA ILE A 128 -5.34 -11.31 -2.01
C ILE A 128 -6.18 -11.97 -3.11
N ALA A 129 -5.89 -13.22 -3.46
CA ALA A 129 -6.65 -13.96 -4.47
C ALA A 129 -8.14 -14.05 -4.09
N ARG A 130 -8.44 -14.33 -2.82
CA ARG A 130 -9.82 -14.36 -2.32
C ARG A 130 -10.52 -13.00 -2.42
N ARG A 131 -9.82 -11.90 -2.10
CA ARG A 131 -10.36 -10.54 -2.26
C ARG A 131 -10.67 -10.23 -3.72
N SER A 132 -9.78 -10.60 -4.65
CA SER A 132 -9.99 -10.44 -6.09
C SER A 132 -11.22 -11.20 -6.59
N GLU A 133 -11.41 -12.43 -6.11
CA GLU A 133 -12.59 -13.24 -6.44
C GLU A 133 -13.88 -12.58 -5.95
N LEU A 134 -13.89 -12.06 -4.73
CA LEU A 134 -15.04 -11.36 -4.17
C LEU A 134 -15.35 -10.06 -4.93
N ALA A 135 -14.32 -9.26 -5.27
CA ALA A 135 -14.47 -8.06 -6.07
C ALA A 135 -15.11 -8.38 -7.44
N THR A 136 -14.62 -9.41 -8.13
CA THR A 136 -15.19 -9.88 -9.41
C THR A 136 -16.68 -10.25 -9.28
N ARG A 137 -17.06 -10.92 -8.19
CA ARG A 137 -18.46 -11.27 -7.93
C ARG A 137 -19.33 -10.04 -7.68
N TYR A 138 -18.79 -9.02 -7.02
CA TYR A 138 -19.47 -7.74 -6.81
C TYR A 138 -19.61 -6.98 -8.12
N ASP A 139 -18.56 -6.87 -8.93
CA ASP A 139 -18.58 -6.18 -10.24
C ASP A 139 -19.63 -6.78 -11.18
N ALA A 140 -19.84 -8.11 -11.13
CA ALA A 140 -20.84 -8.79 -11.94
C ALA A 140 -22.29 -8.57 -11.48
N ARG A 141 -22.52 -7.97 -10.30
CA ARG A 141 -23.85 -7.91 -9.66
C ARG A 141 -24.24 -6.52 -9.17
N LEU A 142 -23.27 -5.63 -8.98
CA LEU A 142 -23.49 -4.28 -8.52
C LEU A 142 -23.47 -3.32 -9.70
N LEU A 143 -24.48 -2.48 -9.76
CA LEU A 143 -24.44 -1.27 -10.57
C LEU A 143 -24.10 -0.11 -9.64
N ALA A 144 -22.94 0.51 -9.85
CA ALA A 144 -22.60 1.75 -9.17
C ALA A 144 -23.01 2.92 -10.06
N LEU A 145 -24.04 3.65 -9.64
CA LEU A 145 -24.40 4.91 -10.26
C LEU A 145 -23.47 6.01 -9.72
N PRO A 146 -22.97 6.92 -10.58
CA PRO A 146 -22.35 8.14 -10.10
C PRO A 146 -23.31 8.87 -9.15
N LEU A 147 -22.76 9.52 -8.12
CA LEU A 147 -23.58 10.32 -7.22
C LEU A 147 -24.12 11.53 -8.00
N TYR A 148 -25.36 11.41 -8.44
CA TYR A 148 -26.13 12.48 -9.04
C TYR A 148 -27.10 13.00 -7.97
N PRO A 149 -26.77 14.11 -7.28
CA PRO A 149 -27.57 14.58 -6.14
C PRO A 149 -29.01 14.95 -6.50
N ASP A 150 -29.28 15.21 -7.78
CA ASP A 150 -30.61 15.53 -8.30
C ASP A 150 -31.37 14.31 -8.85
N LEU A 151 -30.78 13.11 -8.79
CA LEU A 151 -31.43 11.89 -9.26
C LEU A 151 -32.51 11.48 -8.26
N SER A 152 -33.76 11.37 -8.73
CA SER A 152 -34.83 10.77 -7.91
C SER A 152 -34.65 9.26 -7.81
N ASP A 153 -35.24 8.61 -6.80
CA ASP A 153 -35.24 7.15 -6.69
C ASP A 153 -35.83 6.47 -7.95
N ALA A 154 -36.87 7.08 -8.54
CA ALA A 154 -37.47 6.60 -9.79
C ALA A 154 -36.53 6.69 -10.99
N ASP A 155 -35.68 7.73 -11.05
CA ASP A 155 -34.65 7.85 -12.08
C ASP A 155 -33.52 6.83 -11.87
N ALA A 156 -33.13 6.58 -10.62
CA ALA A 156 -32.16 5.54 -10.28
C ALA A 156 -32.66 4.15 -10.72
N ASP A 157 -33.90 3.81 -10.39
CA ASP A 157 -34.52 2.54 -10.76
C ASP A 157 -34.59 2.38 -12.28
N ARG A 158 -35.02 3.43 -13.00
CA ARG A 158 -35.05 3.42 -14.47
C ARG A 158 -33.66 3.17 -15.06
N VAL A 159 -32.62 3.84 -14.57
CA VAL A 159 -31.24 3.63 -15.06
C VAL A 159 -30.78 2.19 -14.75
N CYS A 160 -31.08 1.68 -13.56
CA CYS A 160 -30.79 0.30 -13.19
C CYS A 160 -31.47 -0.71 -14.14
N ASP A 161 -32.75 -0.51 -14.45
CA ASP A 161 -33.52 -1.38 -15.34
C ASP A 161 -33.00 -1.33 -16.78
N GLU A 162 -32.67 -0.15 -17.30
CA GLU A 162 -32.08 0.02 -18.64
C GLU A 162 -30.73 -0.70 -18.76
N VAL A 163 -29.86 -0.53 -17.76
CA VAL A 163 -28.55 -1.21 -17.73
C VAL A 163 -28.73 -2.72 -17.61
N ALA A 164 -29.61 -3.18 -16.72
CA ALA A 164 -29.89 -4.61 -16.57
C ALA A 164 -30.50 -5.22 -17.85
N GLY A 165 -31.39 -4.49 -18.51
CA GLY A 165 -31.98 -4.86 -19.79
C GLY A 165 -30.94 -5.02 -20.89
N PHE A 166 -30.01 -4.06 -21.02
CA PHE A 166 -28.89 -4.11 -21.97
C PHE A 166 -28.04 -5.38 -21.80
N TYR A 167 -27.68 -5.73 -20.55
CA TYR A 167 -26.84 -6.90 -20.27
C TYR A 167 -27.59 -8.24 -20.40
N ARG A 168 -28.90 -8.29 -20.18
CA ARG A 168 -29.72 -9.50 -20.41
C ARG A 168 -29.92 -9.81 -21.89
N GLY A 169 -29.71 -8.84 -22.79
CA GLY A 169 -29.98 -8.94 -24.22
C GLY A 169 -28.81 -9.31 -25.13
N ARG A 170 -27.59 -9.57 -24.62
CA ARG A 170 -26.47 -10.08 -25.44
C ARG A 170 -26.42 -11.61 -25.39
N PRO A 171 -26.71 -12.33 -26.49
CA PRO A 171 -26.27 -13.73 -26.61
C PRO A 171 -24.73 -13.72 -26.64
N GLY A 172 -24.11 -14.57 -25.81
CA GLY A 172 -22.67 -14.84 -25.84
C GLY A 172 -22.25 -15.59 -27.10
#